data_AF-A0AAI9R815-F1
#
_entry.id   AF-A0AAI9R815-F1
#
_cell.length_a   1.000
_cell.length_b   1.000
_cell.length_c   1.000
_cell.angle_alpha   90.00
_cell.angle_beta   90.00
_cell.angle_gamma   90.00
#
_symmetry.space_group_name_H-M   'P 1'
#
loop_
_entity.id
_entity.type
_entity.pdbx_description
1 polymer ?
#
loop_
_entity_poly.entity_id
_entity_poly.type
_entity_poly.pdbx_seq_one_letter_code
_entity_poly.pdbx_strand_id
1 'polypeptide(L)'
;MDIPTTRDELLELLVDFGHETYPTLMAIIAIAVYSGFVFMFYRILAKKDLLTLDLSKYADDFGGKVKKYLRSVLFVIQYIVVVPVLIAFWTLVLAVILTLLSDSSDHARNALIATSVVGAVRILAYWTEDLSRDVAKMLPFAVLGVYLVSSTSVQWSEFLELLESLPELAKSFFSSLVLLAILETLLRIVSTLRRIRAKRWKRKRMQKEISKETGRSVVDIRDDIRDDGSLNMSAGSDADEMQEAVEDAVGDLLEDVSDDVQGS
;
A
#
# COMPACT_ATOMS: atom_id res chain seq x y z
N MET A 1 -25.15 12.16 49.05
CA MET A 1 -24.36 13.29 48.54
C MET A 1 -25.08 14.54 48.99
N ASP A 2 -24.49 15.27 49.92
CA ASP A 2 -25.02 16.57 50.34
C ASP A 2 -24.78 17.57 49.21
N ILE A 3 -25.83 18.30 48.83
CA ILE A 3 -25.78 19.27 47.74
C ILE A 3 -25.04 20.50 48.27
N PRO A 4 -23.94 20.96 47.64
CA PRO A 4 -23.15 22.08 48.13
C PRO A 4 -24.00 23.36 48.17
N THR A 5 -23.94 24.07 49.28
CA THR A 5 -24.79 25.25 49.56
C THR A 5 -24.01 26.56 49.50
N THR A 6 -22.67 26.51 49.46
CA THR A 6 -21.78 27.68 49.42
C THR A 6 -20.90 27.71 48.18
N ARG A 7 -20.45 28.91 47.79
CA ARG A 7 -19.59 29.09 46.59
C ARG A 7 -18.23 28.42 46.74
N ASP A 8 -17.72 28.33 47.96
CA ASP A 8 -16.43 27.70 48.24
C ASP A 8 -16.51 26.17 48.11
N GLU A 9 -17.58 25.55 48.61
CA GLU A 9 -17.87 24.12 48.37
C GLU A 9 -18.05 23.79 46.88
N LEU A 10 -18.68 24.69 46.12
CA LEU A 10 -18.81 24.52 44.66
C LEU A 10 -17.46 24.63 43.92
N LEU A 11 -16.55 25.50 44.38
CA LEU A 11 -15.22 25.65 43.81
C LEU A 11 -14.33 24.45 44.15
N GLU A 12 -14.39 23.95 45.38
CA GLU A 12 -13.66 22.77 45.83
C GLU A 12 -14.11 21.52 45.03
N LEU A 13 -15.42 21.36 44.83
CA LEU A 13 -15.97 20.26 44.03
C LEU A 13 -15.56 20.36 42.54
N LEU A 14 -15.44 21.56 41.97
CA LEU A 14 -14.94 21.76 40.61
C LEU A 14 -13.45 21.46 40.47
N VAL A 15 -12.64 21.79 41.48
CA VAL A 15 -11.20 21.50 41.51
C VAL A 15 -10.97 20.00 41.66
N ASP A 16 -11.68 19.34 42.57
CA ASP A 16 -11.62 17.89 42.76
C ASP A 16 -12.08 17.14 41.51
N PHE A 17 -13.21 17.55 40.92
CA PHE A 17 -13.66 17.01 39.65
C PHE A 17 -12.62 17.19 38.54
N GLY A 18 -11.98 18.35 38.47
CA GLY A 18 -10.89 18.63 37.54
C GLY A 18 -9.69 17.71 37.76
N HIS A 19 -9.30 17.48 39.01
CA HIS A 19 -8.16 16.63 39.35
C HIS A 19 -8.42 15.15 39.07
N GLU A 20 -9.63 14.67 39.37
CA GLU A 20 -10.07 13.29 39.09
C GLU A 20 -10.28 13.04 37.59
N THR A 21 -10.78 14.03 36.85
CA THR A 21 -11.09 13.90 35.42
C THR A 21 -9.88 14.20 34.52
N TYR A 22 -8.85 14.88 35.01
CA TYR A 22 -7.68 15.22 34.20
C TYR A 22 -6.97 13.99 33.58
N PRO A 23 -6.68 12.91 34.33
CA PRO A 23 -6.06 11.71 33.76
C PRO A 23 -6.91 11.04 32.67
N THR A 24 -8.23 10.99 32.86
CA THR A 24 -9.14 10.36 31.90
C THR A 24 -9.26 11.19 30.63
N LEU A 25 -9.31 12.51 30.75
CA LEU A 25 -9.32 13.43 29.61
C LEU A 25 -8.01 13.34 28.80
N MET A 26 -6.86 13.24 29.48
CA MET A 26 -5.57 13.01 28.82
C MET A 26 -5.51 11.66 28.10
N ALA A 27 -6.07 10.60 28.68
CA ALA A 27 -6.16 9.29 28.05
C ALA A 27 -7.05 9.33 26.78
N ILE A 28 -8.20 10.02 26.83
CA ILE A 28 -9.08 10.19 25.67
C ILE A 28 -8.33 10.90 24.52
N ILE A 29 -7.62 11.98 24.82
CA ILE A 29 -6.83 12.72 23.83
C ILE A 29 -5.73 11.82 23.26
N ALA A 30 -5.00 11.09 24.10
CA ALA A 30 -3.94 10.18 23.68
C ALA A 30 -4.47 9.08 22.75
N ILE A 31 -5.59 8.45 23.09
CA ILE A 31 -6.24 7.41 22.27
C ILE A 31 -6.69 7.99 20.92
N ALA A 32 -7.26 9.21 20.91
CA ALA A 32 -7.70 9.86 19.68
C ALA A 32 -6.51 10.17 18.75
N VAL A 33 -5.43 10.73 19.30
CA VAL A 33 -4.20 11.02 18.55
C VAL A 33 -3.57 9.72 18.01
N TYR A 34 -3.45 8.69 18.85
CA TYR A 34 -2.92 7.39 18.44
C TYR A 34 -3.77 6.75 17.34
N SER A 35 -5.10 6.79 17.46
CA SER A 35 -6.01 6.25 16.46
C SER A 35 -5.90 7.01 15.13
N GLY A 36 -5.73 8.34 15.17
CA GLY A 36 -5.42 9.15 13.99
C GLY A 36 -4.09 8.78 13.34
N PHE A 37 -3.06 8.49 14.15
CA PHE A 37 -1.79 7.98 13.67
C PHE A 37 -1.93 6.61 12.99
N VAL A 38 -2.60 5.65 13.64
CA VAL A 38 -2.88 4.32 13.06
C VAL A 38 -3.66 4.44 11.76
N PHE A 39 -4.61 5.38 11.70
CA PHE A 39 -5.38 5.65 10.49
C PHE A 39 -4.49 6.05 9.31
N MET A 40 -3.53 6.94 9.54
CA MET A 40 -2.55 7.33 8.52
C MET A 40 -1.64 6.16 8.15
N PHE A 41 -1.11 5.46 9.16
CA PHE A 41 -0.20 4.32 9.03
C PHE A 41 -0.78 3.25 8.11
N TYR A 42 -1.96 2.72 8.43
CA TYR A 42 -2.53 1.61 7.67
C TYR A 42 -2.89 2.05 6.25
N ARG A 43 -3.36 3.29 6.06
CA ARG A 43 -3.82 3.78 4.75
C ARG A 43 -2.66 3.98 3.79
N ILE A 44 -1.50 4.34 4.31
CA ILE A 44 -0.27 4.36 3.53
C ILE A 44 0.17 2.92 3.31
N LEU A 45 0.24 2.11 4.37
CA LEU A 45 0.83 0.78 4.30
C LEU A 45 0.00 -0.23 3.45
N ALA A 46 -1.31 -0.05 3.32
CA ALA A 46 -2.17 -1.00 2.64
C ALA A 46 -2.28 -0.80 1.12
N LYS A 47 -1.74 0.31 0.60
CA LYS A 47 -1.78 0.60 -0.84
C LYS A 47 -0.77 -0.26 -1.58
N LYS A 48 -1.20 -0.83 -2.72
CA LYS A 48 -0.31 -1.57 -3.61
C LYS A 48 0.80 -0.69 -4.16
N ASP A 49 0.45 0.52 -4.60
CA ASP A 49 1.42 1.53 -5.05
C ASP A 49 1.45 2.67 -4.02
N LEU A 50 2.46 2.68 -3.15
CA LEU A 50 2.65 3.71 -2.12
C LEU A 50 2.83 5.12 -2.69
N LEU A 51 3.40 5.20 -3.90
CA LEU A 51 3.63 6.43 -4.64
C LEU A 51 2.95 6.32 -6.00
N THR A 52 1.83 7.03 -6.16
CA THR A 52 1.21 7.30 -7.45
C THR A 52 1.78 8.61 -7.97
N LEU A 53 2.87 8.55 -8.74
CA LEU A 53 3.56 9.76 -9.19
C LEU A 53 3.55 9.89 -10.71
N ASP A 54 3.03 11.03 -11.12
CA ASP A 54 2.94 11.51 -12.49
C ASP A 54 4.28 12.17 -12.87
N LEU A 55 5.23 11.36 -13.35
CA LEU A 55 6.57 11.81 -13.80
C LEU A 55 6.53 12.70 -15.06
N SER A 56 5.34 13.07 -15.54
CA SER A 56 5.18 14.00 -16.67
C SER A 56 5.72 15.39 -16.33
N LYS A 57 5.43 15.91 -15.12
CA LYS A 57 5.72 17.30 -14.72
C LYS A 57 7.19 17.68 -14.55
N TYR A 58 8.08 16.73 -14.29
CA TYR A 58 9.50 17.01 -14.02
C TYR A 58 10.41 16.70 -15.21
N ALA A 59 9.86 16.18 -16.31
CA ALA A 59 10.64 15.74 -17.48
C ALA A 59 10.56 16.71 -18.66
N ASP A 60 9.91 17.87 -18.52
CA ASP A 60 9.64 18.76 -19.65
C ASP A 60 10.80 19.68 -20.03
N ASP A 61 11.80 19.85 -19.17
CA ASP A 61 12.91 20.78 -19.40
C ASP A 61 14.13 20.18 -20.13
N PHE A 62 14.13 18.89 -20.47
CA PHE A 62 15.30 18.21 -21.05
C PHE A 62 15.06 17.56 -22.42
N GLY A 63 16.07 17.62 -23.29
CA GLY A 63 16.04 17.10 -24.68
C GLY A 63 15.84 15.58 -24.82
N GLY A 64 15.31 15.15 -25.97
CA GLY A 64 14.57 13.89 -26.16
C GLY A 64 15.22 12.56 -25.75
N LYS A 65 16.52 12.32 -25.99
CA LYS A 65 17.19 11.07 -25.58
C LYS A 65 17.54 11.04 -24.08
N VAL A 66 17.94 12.19 -23.53
CA VAL A 66 18.21 12.37 -22.09
C VAL A 66 16.91 12.30 -21.29
N LYS A 67 15.82 12.87 -21.80
CA LYS A 67 14.46 12.76 -21.23
C LYS A 67 14.03 11.31 -21.03
N LYS A 68 14.26 10.44 -22.03
CA LYS A 68 13.87 9.03 -21.96
C LYS A 68 14.70 8.25 -20.92
N TYR A 69 16.02 8.49 -20.85
CA TYR A 69 16.90 7.85 -19.87
C TYR A 69 16.62 8.33 -18.45
N LEU A 70 16.54 9.64 -18.23
CA LEU A 70 16.30 10.24 -16.91
C LEU A 70 14.94 9.83 -16.35
N ARG A 71 13.88 9.80 -17.19
CA ARG A 71 12.55 9.30 -16.80
C ARG A 71 12.60 7.82 -16.38
N SER A 72 13.37 6.99 -17.10
CA SER A 72 13.55 5.59 -16.76
C SER A 72 14.31 5.41 -15.43
N VAL A 73 15.40 6.16 -15.23
CA VAL A 73 16.22 6.09 -14.01
C VAL A 73 15.47 6.60 -12.79
N LEU A 74 14.76 7.75 -12.90
CA LEU A 74 13.92 8.27 -11.82
C LEU A 74 12.82 7.29 -11.42
N PHE A 75 12.19 6.64 -12.41
CA PHE A 75 11.21 5.60 -12.16
C PHE A 75 11.83 4.41 -11.39
N VAL A 76 13.00 3.94 -11.83
CA VAL A 76 13.70 2.81 -11.19
C VAL A 76 14.12 3.16 -9.76
N ILE A 77 14.75 4.32 -9.53
CA ILE A 77 15.20 4.76 -8.20
C ILE A 77 14.01 4.88 -7.25
N GLN A 78 12.91 5.50 -7.70
CA GLN A 78 11.74 5.68 -6.85
C GLN A 78 11.12 4.34 -6.41
N TYR A 79 11.02 3.36 -7.31
CA TYR A 79 10.40 2.09 -6.97
C TYR A 79 11.32 1.09 -6.28
N ILE A 80 12.62 1.09 -6.59
CA ILE A 80 13.59 0.16 -5.97
C ILE A 80 14.10 0.71 -4.64
N VAL A 81 14.19 2.02 -4.47
CA VAL A 81 14.80 2.62 -3.27
C VAL A 81 13.73 3.28 -2.40
N VAL A 82 12.95 4.22 -2.93
CA VAL A 82 12.03 5.04 -2.10
C VAL A 82 10.92 4.19 -1.50
N VAL A 83 10.33 3.26 -2.27
CA VAL A 83 9.26 2.39 -1.76
C VAL A 83 9.75 1.49 -0.62
N PRO A 84 10.85 0.72 -0.74
CA PRO A 84 11.37 -0.06 0.38
C PRO A 84 11.77 0.79 1.59
N VAL A 85 12.30 2.01 1.39
CA VAL A 85 12.61 2.93 2.48
C VAL A 85 11.34 3.38 3.21
N LEU A 86 10.25 3.68 2.49
CA LEU A 86 8.96 4.02 3.11
C LEU A 86 8.38 2.83 3.88
N ILE A 87 8.44 1.62 3.31
CA ILE A 87 8.01 0.40 4.00
C ILE A 87 8.83 0.22 5.28
N ALA A 88 10.15 0.35 5.18
CA ALA A 88 11.05 0.24 6.32
C ALA A 88 10.70 1.27 7.39
N PHE A 89 10.57 2.55 7.03
CA PHE A 89 10.18 3.59 7.98
C PHE A 89 8.92 3.20 8.78
N TRP A 90 7.88 2.71 8.11
CA TRP A 90 6.67 2.28 8.78
C TRP A 90 6.84 0.99 9.61
N THR A 91 7.62 0.02 9.13
CA THR A 91 7.98 -1.18 9.90
C THR A 91 8.74 -0.80 11.17
N LEU A 92 9.65 0.18 11.09
CA LEU A 92 10.41 0.66 12.24
C LEU A 92 9.47 1.26 13.29
N VAL A 93 8.53 2.11 12.86
CA VAL A 93 7.54 2.67 13.77
C VAL A 93 6.73 1.56 14.45
N LEU A 94 6.32 0.53 13.70
CA LEU A 94 5.60 -0.62 14.28
C LEU A 94 6.47 -1.42 15.26
N ALA A 95 7.74 -1.63 14.94
CA ALA A 95 8.69 -2.32 15.80
C ALA A 95 8.95 -1.55 17.09
N VAL A 96 9.08 -0.21 17.02
CA VAL A 96 9.21 0.66 18.19
C VAL A 96 7.98 0.58 19.07
N ILE A 97 6.78 0.71 18.49
CA ILE A 97 5.51 0.55 19.23
C ILE A 97 5.46 -0.82 19.92
N LEU A 98 5.77 -1.91 19.20
CA LEU A 98 5.81 -3.26 19.77
C LEU A 98 6.86 -3.42 20.87
N THR A 99 8.00 -2.73 20.76
CA THR A 99 9.09 -2.86 21.73
C THR A 99 8.79 -2.09 23.01
N LEU A 100 8.19 -0.91 22.91
CA LEU A 100 7.75 -0.15 24.07
C LEU A 100 6.59 -0.83 24.82
N LEU A 101 5.81 -1.67 24.14
CA LEU A 101 4.62 -2.30 24.71
C LEU A 101 4.81 -3.79 25.03
N SER A 102 5.97 -4.36 24.73
CA SER A 102 6.30 -5.75 25.06
C SER A 102 7.19 -5.78 26.30
N ASP A 103 6.82 -6.58 27.30
CA ASP A 103 7.68 -6.89 28.46
C ASP A 103 8.96 -7.67 28.08
N SER A 104 9.17 -7.99 26.79
CA SER A 104 10.33 -8.73 26.31
C SER A 104 11.51 -7.80 25.99
N SER A 105 12.66 -8.04 26.63
CA SER A 105 13.95 -7.44 26.26
C SER A 105 14.50 -7.88 24.89
N ASP A 106 13.84 -8.83 24.23
CA ASP A 106 14.23 -9.30 22.88
C ASP A 106 13.72 -8.35 21.79
N HIS A 107 14.48 -7.26 21.62
CA HIS A 107 14.25 -6.25 20.60
C HIS A 107 14.29 -6.81 19.16
N ALA A 108 15.09 -7.87 18.93
CA ALA A 108 15.19 -8.50 17.62
C ALA A 108 13.90 -9.25 17.26
N ARG A 109 13.28 -9.95 18.23
CA ARG A 109 12.00 -10.63 18.02
C ARG A 109 10.88 -9.66 17.68
N ASN A 110 10.82 -8.50 18.33
CA ASN A 110 9.80 -7.48 18.03
C ASN A 110 9.95 -6.91 16.61
N ALA A 111 11.19 -6.67 16.17
CA ALA A 111 11.48 -6.27 14.79
C ALA A 111 11.05 -7.33 13.77
N LEU A 112 11.25 -8.63 14.08
CA LEU A 112 10.81 -9.74 13.22
C LEU A 112 9.29 -9.85 13.14
N ILE A 113 8.57 -9.67 14.27
CA ILE A 113 7.11 -9.65 14.29
C ILE A 113 6.57 -8.50 13.45
N ALA A 114 7.10 -7.28 13.66
CA ALA A 114 6.74 -6.12 12.85
C ALA A 114 6.96 -6.38 11.35
N THR A 115 8.12 -6.94 11.00
CA THR A 115 8.48 -7.26 9.61
C THR A 115 7.55 -8.30 9.00
N SER A 116 7.19 -9.34 9.76
CA SER A 116 6.28 -10.39 9.31
C SER A 116 4.88 -9.84 9.03
N VAL A 117 4.39 -8.97 9.91
CA VAL A 117 3.07 -8.33 9.77
C VAL A 117 3.07 -7.37 8.59
N VAL A 118 4.09 -6.51 8.47
CA VAL A 118 4.21 -5.60 7.32
C VAL A 118 4.35 -6.39 6.02
N GLY A 119 5.12 -7.47 6.00
CA GLY A 119 5.23 -8.37 4.85
C GLY A 119 3.90 -9.00 4.45
N ALA A 120 3.10 -9.45 5.42
CA ALA A 120 1.76 -9.97 5.15
C ALA A 120 0.83 -8.88 4.57
N VAL A 121 0.84 -7.68 5.15
CA VAL A 121 0.10 -6.52 4.64
C VAL A 121 0.50 -6.22 3.19
N ARG A 122 1.80 -6.28 2.87
CA ARG A 122 2.32 -6.08 1.50
C ARG A 122 1.75 -7.09 0.52
N ILE A 123 1.85 -8.38 0.84
CA ILE A 123 1.34 -9.45 -0.02
C ILE A 123 -0.17 -9.24 -0.27
N LEU A 124 -0.92 -8.92 0.77
CA LEU A 124 -2.36 -8.65 0.68
C LEU A 124 -2.68 -7.41 -0.14
N ALA A 125 -1.85 -6.37 -0.13
CA ALA A 125 -2.07 -5.16 -0.94
C ALA A 125 -2.06 -5.46 -2.45
N TYR A 126 -1.30 -6.48 -2.87
CA TYR A 126 -1.30 -6.95 -4.26
C TYR A 126 -2.49 -7.85 -4.60
N TRP A 127 -3.23 -8.33 -3.60
CA TRP A 127 -4.46 -9.11 -3.76
C TRP A 127 -5.70 -8.20 -3.69
N THR A 128 -5.97 -7.63 -2.51
CA THR A 128 -7.06 -6.67 -2.26
C THR A 128 -6.60 -5.62 -1.24
N GLU A 129 -6.67 -4.34 -1.60
CA GLU A 129 -6.23 -3.24 -0.73
C GLU A 129 -7.09 -3.12 0.54
N ASP A 130 -8.37 -3.53 0.48
CA ASP A 130 -9.26 -3.49 1.64
C ASP A 130 -8.88 -4.54 2.70
N LEU A 131 -8.52 -5.76 2.27
CA LEU A 131 -8.03 -6.79 3.18
C LEU A 131 -6.68 -6.39 3.79
N SER A 132 -5.78 -5.84 2.97
CA SER A 132 -4.51 -5.31 3.43
C SER A 132 -4.70 -4.22 4.51
N ARG A 133 -5.68 -3.34 4.30
CA ARG A 133 -6.07 -2.29 5.25
C ARG A 133 -6.58 -2.86 6.56
N ASP A 134 -7.41 -3.90 6.50
CA ASP A 134 -7.95 -4.53 7.69
C ASP A 134 -6.88 -5.27 8.50
N VAL A 135 -5.93 -5.92 7.84
CA VAL A 135 -4.81 -6.57 8.54
C VAL A 135 -3.81 -5.54 9.10
N ALA A 136 -3.53 -4.46 8.37
CA ALA A 136 -2.56 -3.44 8.79
C ALA A 136 -3.01 -2.68 10.05
N LYS A 137 -4.33 -2.47 10.23
CA LYS A 137 -4.87 -1.78 11.42
C LYS A 137 -4.98 -2.71 12.64
N MET A 138 -5.07 -4.03 12.45
CA MET A 138 -5.28 -4.98 13.54
C MET A 138 -4.16 -4.92 14.58
N LEU A 139 -2.90 -4.94 14.15
CA LEU A 139 -1.79 -5.02 15.11
C LEU A 139 -1.65 -3.75 15.96
N PRO A 140 -1.63 -2.53 15.39
CA PRO A 140 -1.57 -1.32 16.22
C PRO A 140 -2.76 -1.18 17.18
N PHE A 141 -3.98 -1.54 16.76
CA PHE A 141 -5.14 -1.48 17.66
C PHE A 141 -5.13 -2.58 18.72
N ALA A 142 -4.66 -3.79 18.39
CA ALA A 142 -4.48 -4.85 19.37
C ALA A 142 -3.47 -4.43 20.44
N VAL A 143 -2.37 -3.81 20.01
CA VAL A 143 -1.32 -3.31 20.87
C VAL A 143 -1.84 -2.16 21.77
N LEU A 144 -2.62 -1.22 21.22
CA LEU A 144 -3.34 -0.22 22.03
C LEU A 144 -4.28 -0.87 23.05
N GLY A 145 -5.04 -1.89 22.65
CA GLY A 145 -5.96 -2.61 23.52
C GLY A 145 -5.25 -3.28 24.70
N VAL A 146 -4.11 -3.94 24.42
CA VAL A 146 -3.26 -4.54 25.48
C VAL A 146 -2.74 -3.45 26.41
N TYR A 147 -2.24 -2.33 25.88
CA TYR A 147 -1.74 -1.21 26.67
C TYR A 147 -2.78 -0.56 27.58
N LEU A 148 -4.03 -0.41 27.11
CA LEU A 148 -5.10 0.18 27.91
C LEU A 148 -5.55 -0.74 29.06
N VAL A 149 -5.34 -2.04 28.93
CA VAL A 149 -5.75 -3.05 29.92
C VAL A 149 -4.59 -3.44 30.84
N SER A 150 -3.35 -3.38 30.36
CA SER A 150 -2.18 -3.69 31.16
C SER A 150 -1.88 -2.53 32.11
N SER A 151 -1.38 -2.86 33.31
CA SER A 151 -0.79 -1.90 34.24
C SER A 151 0.61 -1.43 33.81
N THR A 152 1.04 -1.81 32.60
CA THR A 152 2.34 -1.47 32.02
C THR A 152 2.34 0.00 31.64
N SER A 153 2.74 0.84 32.60
CA SER A 153 3.04 2.24 32.31
C SER A 153 4.40 2.30 31.62
N VAL A 154 4.43 2.68 30.34
CA VAL A 154 5.69 2.91 29.60
C VAL A 154 6.50 3.95 30.37
N GLN A 155 7.61 3.51 30.96
CA GLN A 155 8.47 4.40 31.71
C GLN A 155 9.44 5.11 30.77
N TRP A 156 9.84 6.32 31.15
CA TRP A 156 10.83 7.07 30.38
C TRP A 156 12.19 6.34 30.29
N SER A 157 12.50 5.48 31.27
CA SER A 157 13.68 4.62 31.27
C SER A 157 13.68 3.60 30.12
N GLU A 158 12.53 3.01 29.79
CA GLU A 158 12.41 2.04 28.69
C GLU A 158 12.69 2.71 27.34
N PHE A 159 12.32 3.99 27.18
CA PHE A 159 12.66 4.76 25.99
C PHE A 159 14.18 5.01 25.89
N LEU A 160 14.85 5.27 27.01
CA LEU A 160 16.31 5.45 27.05
C LEU A 160 17.04 4.13 26.74
N GLU A 161 16.59 3.01 27.31
CA GLU A 161 17.12 1.68 27.02
C GLU A 161 16.93 1.31 25.54
N LEU A 162 15.78 1.66 24.94
CA LEU A 162 15.56 1.50 23.51
C LEU A 162 16.51 2.35 22.67
N LEU A 163 16.81 3.58 23.11
CA LEU A 163 17.72 4.48 22.41
C LEU A 163 19.17 3.96 22.47
N GLU A 164 19.56 3.36 23.59
CA GLU A 164 20.88 2.74 23.78
C GLU A 164 21.02 1.44 22.96
N SER A 165 19.94 0.67 22.79
CA SER A 165 19.93 -0.56 21.98
C SER A 165 19.74 -0.33 20.47
N LEU A 166 19.63 0.93 20.02
CA LEU A 166 19.49 1.30 18.61
C LEU A 166 20.50 0.66 17.67
N PRO A 167 21.81 0.55 17.98
CA PRO A 167 22.77 -0.06 17.06
C PRO A 167 22.50 -1.55 16.80
N GLU A 168 22.05 -2.27 17.82
CA GLU A 168 21.72 -3.69 17.73
C GLU A 168 20.38 -3.91 17.00
N LEU A 169 19.39 -3.08 17.34
CA LEU A 169 18.12 -2.97 16.61
C LEU A 169 18.35 -2.69 15.13
N ALA A 170 19.23 -1.73 14.80
CA ALA A 170 19.51 -1.33 13.42
C ALA A 170 20.09 -2.48 12.58
N LYS A 171 20.91 -3.36 13.16
CA LYS A 171 21.44 -4.54 12.45
C LYS A 171 20.33 -5.54 12.11
N SER A 172 19.50 -5.91 13.08
CA SER A 172 18.36 -6.83 12.87
C SER A 172 17.33 -6.22 11.91
N PHE A 173 17.06 -4.93 12.08
CA PHE A 173 16.16 -4.17 11.25
C PHE A 173 16.66 -4.05 9.80
N PHE A 174 17.97 -3.91 9.58
CA PHE A 174 18.54 -3.88 8.23
C PHE A 174 18.33 -5.20 7.49
N SER A 175 18.51 -6.34 8.16
CA SER A 175 18.21 -7.65 7.55
C SER A 175 16.74 -7.76 7.15
N SER A 176 15.85 -7.29 8.02
CA SER A 176 14.41 -7.22 7.76
C SER A 176 14.05 -6.27 6.61
N LEU A 177 14.75 -5.14 6.49
CA LEU A 177 14.60 -4.18 5.39
C LEU A 177 14.98 -4.81 4.06
N VAL A 178 16.11 -5.52 3.99
CA VAL A 178 16.53 -6.24 2.78
C VAL A 178 15.49 -7.28 2.38
N LEU A 179 14.94 -8.04 3.34
CA LEU A 179 13.87 -9.00 3.09
C LEU A 179 12.62 -8.33 2.50
N LEU A 180 12.15 -7.23 3.10
CA LEU A 180 10.99 -6.49 2.61
C LEU A 180 11.23 -5.87 1.23
N ALA A 181 12.45 -5.39 0.96
CA ALA A 181 12.83 -4.88 -0.35
C ALA A 181 12.79 -5.98 -1.43
N ILE A 182 13.30 -7.17 -1.12
CA ILE A 182 13.22 -8.35 -2.01
C ILE A 182 11.76 -8.73 -2.24
N LEU A 183 10.97 -8.86 -1.17
CA LEU A 183 9.55 -9.20 -1.24
C LEU A 183 8.78 -8.22 -2.13
N GLU A 184 8.94 -6.92 -1.90
CA GLU A 184 8.27 -5.87 -2.68
C GLU A 184 8.66 -5.95 -4.16
N THR A 185 9.94 -6.14 -4.44
CA THR A 185 10.45 -6.30 -5.82
C THR A 185 9.83 -7.52 -6.50
N LEU A 186 9.76 -8.66 -5.82
CA LEU A 186 9.16 -9.88 -6.34
C LEU A 186 7.67 -9.71 -6.62
N LEU A 187 6.90 -9.16 -5.68
CA LEU A 187 5.46 -8.88 -5.87
C LEU A 187 5.22 -7.96 -7.07
N ARG A 188 6.10 -6.97 -7.26
CA ARG A 188 6.03 -6.04 -8.39
C ARG A 188 6.33 -6.70 -9.73
N ILE A 189 7.31 -7.60 -9.77
CA ILE A 189 7.62 -8.41 -10.95
C ILE A 189 6.43 -9.31 -11.29
N VAL A 190 5.88 -10.04 -10.31
CA VAL A 190 4.74 -10.95 -10.48
C VAL A 190 3.50 -10.21 -10.99
N SER A 191 3.15 -9.08 -10.38
CA SER A 191 1.98 -8.28 -10.79
C SER A 191 2.16 -7.69 -12.20
N THR A 192 3.37 -7.29 -12.57
CA THR A 192 3.67 -6.80 -13.93
C THR A 192 3.60 -7.92 -14.96
N LEU A 193 4.14 -9.09 -14.65
CA LEU A 193 4.02 -10.29 -15.49
C LEU A 193 2.56 -10.71 -15.68
N ARG A 194 1.75 -10.71 -14.61
CA ARG A 194 0.31 -11.03 -14.69
C ARG A 194 -0.42 -10.05 -15.61
N ARG A 195 -0.16 -8.74 -15.48
CA ARG A 195 -0.74 -7.70 -16.37
C ARG A 195 -0.34 -7.90 -17.83
N ILE A 196 0.93 -8.18 -18.10
CA ILE A 196 1.41 -8.42 -19.47
C ILE A 196 0.79 -9.69 -20.06
N ARG A 197 0.72 -10.78 -19.29
CA ARG A 197 0.08 -12.02 -19.73
C ARG A 197 -1.41 -11.79 -20.03
N ALA A 198 -2.16 -11.14 -19.14
CA ALA A 198 -3.56 -10.83 -19.37
C ALA A 198 -3.78 -10.02 -20.67
N LYS A 199 -2.97 -8.98 -20.91
CA LYS A 199 -3.01 -8.22 -22.17
C LYS A 199 -2.71 -9.08 -23.39
N ARG A 200 -1.68 -9.93 -23.34
CA ARG A 200 -1.35 -10.85 -24.44
C ARG A 200 -2.48 -11.84 -24.71
N TRP A 201 -3.16 -12.33 -23.68
CA TRP A 201 -4.30 -13.24 -23.82
C TRP A 201 -5.49 -12.54 -24.48
N LYS A 202 -5.85 -11.33 -24.03
CA LYS A 202 -6.92 -10.53 -24.67
C LYS A 202 -6.63 -10.28 -26.15
N ARG A 203 -5.42 -9.84 -26.49
CA ARG A 203 -5.01 -9.63 -27.90
C ARG A 203 -5.13 -10.89 -28.75
N LYS A 204 -4.76 -12.05 -28.21
CA LYS A 204 -4.90 -13.33 -28.94
C LYS A 204 -6.36 -13.77 -29.13
N ARG A 205 -7.28 -13.41 -28.23
CA ARG A 205 -8.71 -13.69 -28.42
C ARG A 205 -9.29 -12.79 -29.51
N MET A 206 -9.06 -11.48 -29.39
CA MET A 206 -9.49 -10.48 -30.37
C MET A 206 -9.03 -10.84 -31.80
N GLN A 207 -7.75 -11.19 -31.98
CA GLN A 207 -7.22 -11.61 -33.29
C GLN A 207 -7.89 -12.89 -33.85
N LYS A 208 -8.38 -13.79 -32.99
CA LYS A 208 -9.10 -14.99 -33.44
C LYS A 208 -10.55 -14.69 -33.79
N GLU A 209 -11.17 -13.75 -33.12
CA GLU A 209 -12.54 -13.28 -33.37
C GLU A 209 -12.62 -12.60 -34.75
N ILE A 210 -11.74 -11.60 -34.97
CA ILE A 210 -11.60 -10.90 -36.26
C ILE A 210 -11.31 -11.89 -37.40
N SER A 211 -10.49 -12.91 -37.15
CA SER A 211 -10.19 -13.96 -38.13
C SER A 211 -11.40 -14.81 -38.51
N LYS A 212 -12.35 -15.04 -37.58
CA LYS A 212 -13.59 -15.76 -37.87
C LYS A 212 -14.58 -14.90 -38.67
N GLU A 213 -14.67 -13.61 -38.35
CA GLU A 213 -15.60 -12.68 -39.03
C GLU A 213 -15.14 -12.33 -40.44
N THR A 214 -13.86 -11.96 -40.60
CA THR A 214 -13.30 -11.53 -41.88
C THR A 214 -12.81 -12.70 -42.75
N GLY A 215 -12.72 -13.91 -42.20
CA GLY A 215 -12.13 -15.07 -42.86
C GLY A 215 -10.62 -14.94 -43.16
N ARG A 216 -9.97 -13.85 -42.73
CA ARG A 216 -8.53 -13.60 -42.92
C ARG A 216 -7.68 -14.38 -41.94
N SER A 217 -6.43 -14.63 -42.30
CA SER A 217 -5.49 -15.33 -41.42
C SER A 217 -5.08 -14.43 -40.24
N VAL A 218 -4.86 -15.04 -39.08
CA VAL A 218 -4.38 -14.35 -37.86
C VAL A 218 -3.03 -13.65 -38.08
N VAL A 219 -2.24 -14.10 -39.06
CA VAL A 219 -0.94 -13.52 -39.40
C VAL A 219 -1.13 -12.18 -40.10
N ASP A 220 -2.03 -12.11 -41.08
CA ASP A 220 -2.31 -10.89 -41.83
C ASP A 220 -2.94 -9.83 -40.92
N ILE A 221 -3.92 -10.23 -40.10
CA ILE A 221 -4.58 -9.36 -39.11
C ILE A 221 -3.57 -8.77 -38.11
N ARG A 222 -2.54 -9.54 -37.72
CA ARG A 222 -1.50 -9.05 -36.80
C ARG A 222 -0.62 -7.98 -37.44
N ASP A 223 -0.33 -8.11 -38.73
CA ASP A 223 0.53 -7.17 -39.44
C ASP A 223 -0.24 -5.87 -39.77
N ASP A 224 -1.57 -5.96 -39.84
CA ASP A 224 -2.50 -4.84 -40.02
C ASP A 224 -2.89 -4.14 -38.70
N ILE A 225 -2.80 -4.78 -37.54
CA ILE A 225 -3.15 -4.21 -36.22
C ILE A 225 -1.89 -3.81 -35.44
N ARG A 226 -1.79 -2.53 -35.07
CA ARG A 226 -0.72 -1.99 -34.24
C ARG A 226 -0.78 -2.52 -32.81
N ASP A 227 0.33 -2.41 -32.08
CA ASP A 227 0.48 -2.94 -30.72
C ASP A 227 -0.52 -2.30 -29.71
N ASP A 228 -1.11 -1.15 -30.06
CA ASP A 228 -2.14 -0.43 -29.31
C ASP A 228 -3.59 -0.82 -29.69
N GLY A 229 -3.77 -1.70 -30.67
CA GLY A 229 -5.09 -2.13 -31.18
C GLY A 229 -5.64 -1.28 -32.31
N SER A 230 -4.95 -0.20 -32.72
CA SER A 230 -5.35 0.62 -33.87
C SER A 230 -4.96 -0.03 -35.19
N LEU A 231 -5.77 0.18 -36.23
CA LEU A 231 -5.45 -0.28 -37.57
C LEU A 231 -4.27 0.50 -38.16
N ASN A 232 -3.43 -0.22 -38.87
CA ASN A 232 -2.39 0.38 -39.68
C ASN A 232 -3.01 0.94 -40.96
N MET A 233 -3.34 2.24 -40.94
CA MET A 233 -3.96 3.03 -42.03
C MET A 233 -3.20 3.06 -43.37
N SER A 234 -2.14 2.26 -43.54
CA SER A 234 -1.53 2.02 -44.86
C SER A 234 -2.21 0.88 -45.63
N ALA A 235 -3.11 0.12 -45.00
CA ALA A 235 -3.97 -0.85 -45.67
C ALA A 235 -5.10 -0.08 -46.40
N GLY A 236 -5.40 -0.44 -47.66
CA GLY A 236 -6.35 0.25 -48.53
C GLY A 236 -7.82 0.04 -48.16
N SER A 237 -8.70 -0.19 -49.13
CA SER A 237 -10.16 -0.38 -48.95
C SER A 237 -10.56 -1.44 -47.90
N ASP A 238 -9.68 -2.37 -47.60
CA ASP A 238 -9.86 -3.39 -46.57
C ASP A 238 -9.83 -2.83 -45.13
N ALA A 239 -9.39 -1.58 -44.93
CA ALA A 239 -9.28 -0.97 -43.62
C ALA A 239 -10.64 -0.70 -42.97
N ASP A 240 -11.65 -0.30 -43.74
CA ASP A 240 -12.98 0.01 -43.21
C ASP A 240 -13.70 -1.26 -42.73
N GLU A 241 -13.62 -2.35 -43.50
CA GLU A 241 -14.20 -3.67 -43.14
C GLU A 241 -13.48 -4.30 -41.93
N MET A 242 -12.16 -4.08 -41.81
CA MET A 242 -11.42 -4.50 -40.63
C MET A 242 -11.74 -3.65 -39.40
N GLN A 243 -12.09 -2.37 -39.59
CA GLN A 243 -12.42 -1.48 -38.47
C GLN A 243 -13.74 -1.89 -37.82
N GLU A 244 -14.73 -2.22 -38.64
CA GLU A 244 -16.02 -2.76 -38.18
C GLU A 244 -15.83 -4.07 -37.41
N ALA A 245 -15.05 -5.03 -37.95
CA ALA A 245 -14.75 -6.29 -37.26
C ALA A 245 -13.94 -6.13 -35.96
N VAL A 246 -13.08 -5.11 -35.87
CA VAL A 246 -12.36 -4.80 -34.62
C VAL A 246 -13.31 -4.23 -33.57
N GLU A 247 -14.24 -3.35 -33.97
CA GLU A 247 -15.23 -2.76 -33.08
C GLU A 247 -16.17 -3.82 -32.51
N ASP A 248 -16.65 -4.75 -33.34
CA ASP A 248 -17.51 -5.87 -32.93
C ASP A 248 -16.77 -6.84 -31.98
N ALA A 249 -15.56 -7.29 -32.35
CA ALA A 249 -14.76 -8.17 -31.48
C ALA A 249 -14.38 -7.54 -30.13
N VAL A 250 -14.22 -6.21 -30.09
CA VAL A 250 -14.00 -5.49 -28.84
C VAL A 250 -15.29 -5.43 -28.02
N GLY A 251 -16.45 -5.26 -28.66
CA GLY A 251 -17.77 -5.34 -28.03
C GLY A 251 -18.00 -6.67 -27.32
N ASP A 252 -17.81 -7.78 -28.03
CA ASP A 252 -17.98 -9.14 -27.50
C ASP A 252 -17.04 -9.41 -26.31
N LEU A 253 -15.78 -8.99 -26.39
CA LEU A 253 -14.83 -9.12 -25.30
C LEU A 253 -15.15 -8.27 -24.07
N LEU A 254 -15.93 -7.20 -24.22
CA LEU A 254 -16.38 -6.37 -23.09
C LEU A 254 -17.59 -7.00 -22.41
N GLU A 255 -18.51 -7.62 -23.15
CA GLU A 255 -19.65 -8.37 -22.60
C GLU A 255 -19.18 -9.60 -21.81
N ASP A 256 -18.23 -10.38 -22.36
CA ASP A 256 -17.61 -11.55 -21.71
C ASP A 256 -16.92 -11.19 -20.37
N VAL A 257 -16.36 -9.98 -20.28
CA VAL A 257 -15.67 -9.50 -19.07
C VAL A 257 -16.64 -8.95 -18.02
N SER A 258 -17.79 -8.38 -18.42
CA SER A 258 -18.80 -7.94 -17.46
C SER A 258 -19.46 -9.10 -16.71
N ASP A 259 -19.64 -10.24 -17.37
CA ASP A 259 -20.21 -11.45 -16.76
C ASP A 259 -19.24 -12.11 -15.76
N ASP A 260 -17.93 -12.09 -16.05
CA ASP A 260 -16.88 -12.57 -15.12
C ASP A 260 -16.74 -11.69 -13.86
N VAL A 261 -17.09 -10.40 -13.94
CA VAL A 261 -16.97 -9.45 -12.81
C VAL A 261 -18.23 -9.44 -11.92
N GLN A 262 -19.40 -9.81 -12.43
CA GLN A 262 -20.64 -9.91 -11.63
C GLN A 262 -20.78 -11.26 -10.88
N GLY A 263 -19.95 -12.26 -11.21
CA GLY A 263 -19.97 -13.58 -10.59
C GLY A 263 -18.96 -13.82 -9.44
N SER A 264 -18.23 -12.80 -8.97
CA SER A 264 -17.23 -12.89 -7.88
C SER A 264 -17.54 -11.99 -6.69
#